data_AF-A0A1Y1S7Y8-F1
#
_entry.id   AF-A0A1Y1S7Y8-F1
#
_cell.length_a   1.000
_cell.length_b   1.000
_cell.length_c   1.000
_cell.angle_alpha   90.00
_cell.angle_beta   90.00
_cell.angle_gamma   90.00
#
_symmetry.space_group_name_H-M   'P 1'
#
loop_
_entity.id
_entity.type
_entity.pdbx_description
1 polymer ?
#
loop_
_entity_poly.entity_id
_entity_poly.type
_entity_poly.pdbx_seq_one_letter_code
_entity_poly.pdbx_strand_id
1 'polypeptide(L)'
;MKKEDGVLKEKQPETEKKNALFDLVFRTEEKESQPPQPKNDLLLYLKNILGYKITLLKDNTFMLTSIYAFTKDDYFCVEVKNSRMSFLSTPFLRQWKEHYVKYVTDGSSISAFLAAVNLELFNMKTSDFYNGTVQRRFGYDKEQGDGDY
;
A
#
# COMPACT_ATOMS: atom_id res chain seq x y z
N MET A 1 -5.70 73.34 -33.02
CA MET A 1 -6.75 72.42 -33.49
C MET A 1 -6.49 71.04 -32.90
N LYS A 2 -7.53 70.40 -32.35
CA LYS A 2 -7.52 69.06 -31.75
C LYS A 2 -7.41 67.96 -32.82
N LYS A 3 -6.86 66.80 -32.44
CA LYS A 3 -7.35 65.40 -32.62
C LYS A 3 -6.20 64.45 -32.22
N GLU A 4 -6.36 63.72 -31.11
CA GLU A 4 -6.86 62.32 -31.02
C GLU A 4 -5.87 61.30 -31.60
N ASP A 5 -5.43 60.40 -30.73
CA ASP A 5 -5.05 58.98 -30.90
C ASP A 5 -4.22 58.62 -29.64
N GLY A 6 -4.59 57.74 -28.71
CA GLY A 6 -5.52 56.62 -28.74
C GLY A 6 -4.76 55.35 -28.39
N VAL A 7 -4.43 55.09 -27.11
CA VAL A 7 -4.18 53.73 -26.59
C VAL A 7 -4.52 53.69 -25.10
N LEU A 8 -5.56 52.91 -24.76
CA LEU A 8 -5.91 52.50 -23.41
C LEU A 8 -4.75 51.69 -22.80
N LYS A 9 -4.17 52.16 -21.69
CA LYS A 9 -3.37 51.30 -20.81
C LYS A 9 -4.33 50.45 -19.99
N GLU A 10 -4.42 49.16 -20.34
CA GLU A 10 -5.10 48.16 -19.51
C GLU A 10 -4.52 48.18 -18.09
N LYS A 11 -5.41 48.31 -17.11
CA LYS A 11 -5.13 48.14 -15.70
C LYS A 11 -4.87 46.65 -15.44
N GLN A 12 -3.62 46.28 -15.20
CA GLN A 12 -3.30 45.12 -14.36
C GLN A 12 -2.21 45.55 -13.38
N PRO A 13 -2.54 45.71 -12.07
CA PRO A 13 -1.60 45.20 -11.06
C PRO A 13 -2.21 44.87 -9.68
N GLU A 14 -3.48 44.44 -9.55
CA GLU A 14 -4.03 44.09 -8.22
C GLU A 14 -4.01 42.59 -7.90
N THR A 15 -4.08 41.71 -8.90
CA THR A 15 -4.14 40.26 -8.69
C THR A 15 -2.77 39.65 -8.37
N GLU A 16 -1.69 40.12 -9.00
CA GLU A 16 -0.34 39.60 -8.74
C GLU A 16 0.19 40.01 -7.35
N LYS A 17 -0.16 41.21 -6.87
CA LYS A 17 0.27 41.66 -5.54
C LYS A 17 -0.41 40.90 -4.40
N LYS A 18 -1.67 40.48 -4.59
CA LYS A 18 -2.38 39.65 -3.60
C LYS A 18 -1.76 38.24 -3.50
N ASN A 19 -1.33 37.66 -4.62
CA ASN A 19 -0.69 36.34 -4.62
C ASN A 19 0.71 36.38 -3.98
N ALA A 20 1.50 37.43 -4.26
CA ALA A 20 2.82 37.58 -3.62
C ALA A 20 2.72 37.86 -2.12
N LEU A 21 1.70 38.61 -1.67
CA LEU A 21 1.44 38.84 -0.25
C LEU A 21 0.94 37.57 0.45
N PHE A 22 0.14 36.75 -0.23
CA PHE A 22 -0.26 35.42 0.25
C PHE A 22 0.98 34.54 0.43
N ASP A 23 1.83 34.41 -0.61
CA ASP A 23 3.05 33.59 -0.54
C ASP A 23 4.06 34.05 0.52
N LEU A 24 4.12 35.34 0.83
CA LEU A 24 5.02 35.90 1.85
C LEU A 24 4.47 35.71 3.28
N VAL A 25 3.16 35.83 3.48
CA VAL A 25 2.49 35.55 4.75
C VAL A 25 2.57 34.07 5.11
N PHE A 26 2.52 33.16 4.12
CA PHE A 26 2.68 31.72 4.36
C PHE A 26 4.14 31.23 4.43
N ARG A 27 5.14 32.08 4.18
CA ARG A 27 6.57 31.72 4.25
C ARG A 27 7.31 32.25 5.47
N THR A 28 6.65 33.03 6.31
CA THR A 28 7.32 33.75 7.40
C THR A 28 6.63 33.53 8.73
N GLU A 29 6.37 32.28 9.12
CA GLU A 29 6.17 31.92 10.52
C GLU A 29 6.67 30.48 10.75
N GLU A 30 7.68 30.39 11.63
CA GLU A 30 8.05 29.23 12.46
C GLU A 30 8.90 28.10 11.84
N LYS A 31 10.20 28.41 11.69
CA LYS A 31 11.25 27.47 12.12
C LYS A 31 11.17 27.34 13.65
N GLU A 32 10.31 26.47 14.14
CA GLU A 32 10.39 25.95 15.50
C GLU A 32 10.17 24.43 15.48
N SER A 33 10.95 23.75 16.32
CA SER A 33 11.19 22.31 16.36
C SER A 33 9.92 21.45 16.33
N GLN A 34 9.46 21.07 15.13
CA GLN A 34 8.44 20.04 14.98
C GLN A 34 9.05 18.66 15.31
N PRO A 35 8.36 17.80 16.08
CA PRO A 35 8.72 16.38 16.15
C PRO A 35 8.68 15.80 14.72
N PRO A 36 9.51 14.78 14.39
CA PRO A 36 9.60 14.28 13.03
C PRO A 36 8.20 13.91 12.52
N GLN A 37 7.70 14.70 11.58
CA GLN A 37 6.43 14.44 10.91
C GLN A 37 6.49 13.03 10.33
N PRO A 38 5.46 12.17 10.52
CA PRO A 38 5.51 10.80 10.06
C PRO A 38 5.75 10.82 8.55
N LYS A 39 6.84 10.18 8.11
CA LYS A 39 7.12 9.95 6.69
C LYS A 39 5.82 9.45 6.06
N ASN A 40 5.32 10.15 5.04
CA ASN A 40 4.19 9.72 4.22
C ASN A 40 4.48 8.31 3.67
N ASP A 41 4.14 7.27 4.44
CA ASP A 41 4.48 5.91 4.08
C ASP A 41 3.36 5.39 3.18
N LEU A 42 3.45 5.71 1.88
CA LEU A 42 2.55 5.20 0.85
C LEU A 42 2.30 3.69 1.02
N LEU A 43 3.32 2.93 1.45
CA LEU A 43 3.21 1.50 1.73
C LEU A 43 2.24 1.18 2.88
N LEU A 44 2.11 2.06 3.87
CA LEU A 44 1.12 1.93 4.94
C LEU A 44 -0.30 2.09 4.39
N TYR A 45 -0.54 3.09 3.54
CA TYR A 45 -1.85 3.27 2.90
C TYR A 45 -2.18 2.11 1.95
N LEU A 46 -1.21 1.68 1.14
CA LEU A 46 -1.36 0.51 0.27
C LEU A 46 -1.63 -0.76 1.07
N LYS A 47 -0.97 -0.94 2.22
CA LYS A 47 -1.25 -2.06 3.13
C LYS A 47 -2.72 -2.06 3.58
N ASN A 48 -3.24 -0.91 3.97
CA ASN A 48 -4.62 -0.81 4.47
C ASN A 48 -5.67 -1.08 3.38
N ILE A 49 -5.38 -0.69 2.13
CA ILE A 49 -6.31 -0.86 1.00
C ILE A 49 -6.20 -2.25 0.39
N LEU A 50 -4.98 -2.74 0.16
CA LEU A 50 -4.73 -4.01 -0.52
C LEU A 50 -4.74 -5.21 0.42
N GLY A 51 -4.59 -4.97 1.73
CA GLY A 51 -4.46 -6.00 2.75
C GLY A 51 -3.11 -6.73 2.74
N TYR A 52 -2.07 -6.15 2.13
CA TYR A 52 -0.71 -6.70 2.10
C TYR A 52 0.32 -5.68 2.56
N LYS A 53 1.13 -6.03 3.56
CA LYS A 53 2.37 -5.32 3.87
C LYS A 53 3.39 -5.63 2.78
N ILE A 54 3.91 -4.59 2.15
CA ILE A 54 4.99 -4.67 1.16
C ILE A 54 6.32 -4.43 1.88
N THR A 55 7.26 -5.36 1.75
CA THR A 55 8.63 -5.21 2.27
C THR A 55 9.62 -5.31 1.12
N LEU A 56 10.32 -4.21 0.84
CA LEU A 56 11.31 -4.17 -0.25
C LEU A 56 12.55 -4.97 0.15
N LEU A 57 13.01 -5.83 -0.76
CA LEU A 57 14.27 -6.56 -0.64
C LEU A 57 15.28 -6.00 -1.66
N LYS A 58 16.46 -6.61 -1.74
CA LYS A 58 17.45 -6.31 -2.77
C LYS A 58 17.00 -6.87 -4.13
N ASP A 59 17.70 -6.46 -5.19
CA ASP A 59 17.60 -7.08 -6.53
C ASP A 59 16.19 -7.09 -7.13
N ASN A 60 15.47 -5.97 -7.02
CA ASN A 60 14.10 -5.81 -7.54
C ASN A 60 13.11 -6.87 -7.05
N THR A 61 13.35 -7.37 -5.84
CA THR A 61 12.50 -8.35 -5.17
C THR A 61 11.77 -7.67 -4.01
N PHE A 62 10.54 -8.09 -3.73
CA PHE A 62 9.79 -7.64 -2.56
C PHE A 62 8.92 -8.76 -2.00
N MET A 63 8.63 -8.67 -0.71
CA MET A 63 7.74 -9.58 0.00
C MET A 63 6.36 -8.95 0.16
N LEU A 64 5.34 -9.79 0.00
CA LEU A 64 3.94 -9.49 0.31
C LEU A 64 3.51 -10.35 1.49
N THR A 65 3.25 -9.73 2.63
CA THR A 65 2.71 -10.39 3.81
C THR A 65 1.27 -9.93 4.01
N SER A 66 0.31 -10.85 3.98
CA SER A 66 -1.10 -10.51 4.23
C SER A 66 -1.25 -9.95 5.64
N ILE A 67 -2.14 -8.97 5.84
CA ILE A 67 -2.51 -8.52 7.19
C ILE A 67 -3.25 -9.63 7.99
N TYR A 68 -3.73 -10.66 7.28
CA TYR A 68 -4.40 -11.83 7.85
C TYR A 68 -3.49 -13.05 7.96
N ALA A 69 -2.18 -12.92 7.70
CA ALA A 69 -1.20 -13.97 7.93
C ALA A 69 -1.29 -14.55 9.37
N PHE A 70 -1.01 -15.84 9.51
CA PHE A 70 -1.02 -16.55 10.80
C PHE A 70 0.36 -16.50 11.44
N THR A 71 1.41 -16.65 10.63
CA THR A 71 2.81 -16.61 11.07
C THR A 71 3.62 -15.58 10.30
N LYS A 72 4.82 -15.26 10.80
CA LYS A 72 5.75 -14.36 10.11
C LYS A 72 6.32 -14.96 8.83
N ASP A 73 6.25 -16.28 8.68
CA ASP A 73 6.75 -17.01 7.52
C ASP A 73 5.71 -17.13 6.38
N ASP A 74 4.50 -16.62 6.62
CA ASP A 74 3.42 -16.56 5.63
C ASP A 74 3.58 -15.35 4.72
N TYR A 75 4.46 -15.49 3.73
CA TYR A 75 4.70 -14.45 2.74
C TYR A 75 4.81 -14.99 1.32
N PHE A 76 4.42 -14.14 0.39
CA PHE A 76 4.78 -14.31 -1.01
C PHE A 76 6.02 -13.48 -1.32
N CYS A 77 6.92 -14.02 -2.13
CA CYS A 77 8.09 -13.31 -2.61
C CYS A 77 7.92 -13.06 -4.11
N VAL A 78 8.09 -11.81 -4.54
CA VAL A 78 7.85 -11.38 -5.92
C VAL A 78 9.12 -10.74 -6.45
N GLU A 79 9.53 -11.15 -7.64
CA GLU A 79 10.64 -10.59 -8.38
C GLU A 79 10.13 -9.81 -9.60
N VAL A 80 10.71 -8.63 -9.84
CA VAL A 80 10.46 -7.81 -11.03
C VAL A 80 11.66 -7.90 -11.96
N LYS A 81 11.47 -8.54 -13.12
CA LYS A 81 12.47 -8.63 -14.19
C LYS A 81 11.86 -8.27 -15.53
N ASN A 82 12.54 -7.44 -16.31
CA ASN A 82 12.10 -7.03 -17.66
C ASN A 82 10.65 -6.50 -17.67
N SER A 83 10.29 -5.68 -16.67
CA SER A 83 8.94 -5.14 -16.47
C SER A 83 7.84 -6.21 -16.28
N ARG A 84 8.21 -7.44 -15.92
CA ARG A 84 7.29 -8.52 -15.57
C ARG A 84 7.47 -8.91 -14.10
N MET A 85 6.34 -9.14 -13.45
CA MET A 85 6.31 -9.67 -12.09
C MET A 85 6.19 -11.19 -12.12
N SER A 86 6.93 -11.87 -11.25
CA SER A 86 6.82 -13.32 -11.06
C SER A 86 6.97 -13.67 -9.58
N PHE A 87 6.30 -14.74 -9.15
CA PHE A 87 6.44 -15.22 -7.78
C PHE A 87 7.62 -16.18 -7.68
N LEU A 88 8.46 -15.97 -6.67
CA LEU A 88 9.47 -16.92 -6.25
C LEU A 88 8.81 -18.01 -5.40
N SER A 89 9.29 -19.26 -5.52
CA SER A 89 8.73 -20.39 -4.78
C SER A 89 9.01 -20.26 -3.28
N THR A 90 7.96 -20.00 -2.49
CA THR A 90 7.99 -20.04 -1.01
C THR A 90 7.16 -21.22 -0.48
N PRO A 91 7.39 -21.70 0.76
CA PRO A 91 6.50 -22.66 1.40
C PRO A 91 5.05 -22.21 1.41
N PHE A 92 4.81 -20.93 1.72
CA PHE A 92 3.47 -20.35 1.72
C PHE A 92 2.84 -20.41 0.33
N LEU A 93 3.55 -20.01 -0.74
CA LEU A 93 3.03 -20.09 -2.11
C LEU A 93 2.59 -21.51 -2.50
N ARG A 94 3.32 -22.53 -2.07
CA ARG A 94 2.97 -23.94 -2.37
C ARG A 94 1.63 -24.35 -1.76
N GLN A 95 1.25 -23.78 -0.62
CA GLN A 95 -0.04 -24.05 0.01
C GLN A 95 -1.21 -23.46 -0.82
N TRP A 96 -0.94 -22.41 -1.60
CA TRP A 96 -1.90 -21.73 -2.48
C TRP A 96 -1.82 -22.19 -3.94
N LYS A 97 -1.24 -23.37 -4.22
CA LYS A 97 -1.00 -23.86 -5.58
C LYS A 97 -2.26 -23.84 -6.46
N GLU A 98 -3.40 -24.29 -5.94
CA GLU A 98 -4.66 -24.32 -6.70
C GLU A 98 -5.13 -22.93 -7.11
N HIS A 99 -5.07 -21.97 -6.18
CA HIS A 99 -5.36 -20.56 -6.43
C HIS A 99 -4.40 -19.97 -7.46
N TYR A 100 -3.11 -20.30 -7.33
CA TYR A 100 -2.08 -19.81 -8.23
C TYR A 100 -2.30 -20.31 -9.66
N VAL A 101 -2.60 -21.60 -9.83
CA VAL A 101 -2.92 -22.17 -11.15
C VAL A 101 -4.13 -21.45 -11.74
N LYS A 102 -5.24 -21.40 -11.00
CA LYS A 102 -6.49 -20.79 -11.46
C LYS A 102 -6.33 -19.32 -11.87
N TYR A 103 -5.68 -18.51 -11.04
CA TYR A 103 -5.69 -17.05 -11.22
C TYR A 103 -4.45 -16.52 -11.95
N VAL A 104 -3.27 -17.11 -11.72
CA VAL A 104 -2.01 -16.62 -12.32
C VAL A 104 -1.67 -17.38 -13.59
N THR A 105 -1.75 -18.71 -13.57
CA THR A 105 -1.36 -19.53 -14.73
C THR A 105 -2.43 -19.50 -15.81
N ASP A 106 -3.67 -19.82 -15.44
CA ASP A 106 -4.80 -19.90 -16.38
C ASP A 106 -5.45 -18.54 -16.58
N GLY A 107 -5.62 -17.79 -15.49
CA GLY A 107 -6.29 -16.48 -15.48
C GLY A 107 -5.40 -15.28 -15.79
N SER A 108 -4.06 -15.44 -15.85
CA SER A 108 -3.10 -14.36 -16.12
C SER A 108 -3.24 -13.11 -15.23
N SER A 109 -3.67 -13.26 -13.97
CA SER A 109 -3.98 -12.14 -13.06
C SER A 109 -3.44 -12.36 -11.64
N ILE A 110 -2.32 -11.69 -11.34
CA ILE A 110 -1.73 -11.64 -9.99
C ILE A 110 -2.69 -10.96 -9.01
N SER A 111 -3.38 -9.89 -9.44
CA SER A 111 -4.32 -9.17 -8.58
C SER A 111 -5.51 -10.04 -8.17
N ALA A 112 -6.04 -10.86 -9.09
CA ALA A 112 -7.12 -11.80 -8.76
C ALA A 112 -6.67 -12.89 -7.78
N PHE A 113 -5.44 -13.39 -7.96
CA PHE A 113 -4.83 -14.34 -7.02
C PHE A 113 -4.72 -13.74 -5.62
N LEU A 114 -4.10 -12.57 -5.48
CA LEU A 114 -3.91 -11.90 -4.19
C LEU A 114 -5.24 -11.56 -3.52
N ALA A 115 -6.24 -11.10 -4.27
CA ALA A 115 -7.57 -10.82 -3.73
C ALA A 115 -8.26 -12.09 -3.18
N ALA A 116 -8.19 -13.19 -3.93
CA ALA A 116 -8.78 -14.47 -3.51
C ALA A 116 -8.11 -15.01 -2.23
N VAL A 117 -6.77 -14.98 -2.19
CA VAL A 117 -6.00 -15.38 -1.00
C VAL A 117 -6.37 -14.53 0.21
N ASN A 118 -6.41 -13.20 0.06
CA ASN A 118 -6.74 -12.32 1.18
C ASN A 118 -8.15 -12.56 1.72
N LEU A 119 -9.12 -12.77 0.84
CA LEU A 119 -10.49 -13.08 1.25
C LEU A 119 -10.54 -14.42 2.01
N GLU A 120 -9.83 -15.42 1.53
CA GLU A 120 -9.78 -16.72 2.19
C GLU A 120 -9.08 -16.67 3.55
N LEU A 121 -7.92 -15.99 3.65
CA LEU A 121 -7.24 -15.76 4.93
C LEU A 121 -8.11 -14.97 5.91
N PHE A 122 -8.82 -13.95 5.44
CA PHE A 122 -9.77 -13.20 6.27
C PHE A 122 -10.89 -14.10 6.79
N ASN A 123 -11.48 -14.91 5.92
CA ASN A 123 -12.54 -15.84 6.31
C ASN A 123 -12.03 -16.89 7.30
N MET A 124 -10.81 -17.37 7.13
CA MET A 124 -10.17 -18.29 8.08
C MET A 124 -9.96 -17.63 9.43
N LYS A 125 -9.42 -16.40 9.46
CA LYS A 125 -9.13 -15.68 10.71
C LYS A 125 -10.39 -15.28 11.47
N THR A 126 -11.45 -14.93 10.75
CA THR A 126 -12.76 -14.63 11.35
C THR A 126 -13.52 -15.90 11.73
N SER A 127 -13.47 -16.97 10.93
CA SER A 127 -14.11 -18.25 11.29
C SER A 127 -13.40 -18.95 12.45
N ASP A 128 -12.09 -18.80 12.58
CA ASP A 128 -11.33 -19.26 13.75
C ASP A 128 -11.75 -18.56 15.03
N PHE A 129 -12.03 -17.27 14.94
CA PHE A 129 -12.55 -16.51 16.07
C PHE A 129 -13.88 -17.09 16.57
N TYR A 130 -14.67 -17.71 15.68
CA TYR A 130 -15.95 -18.35 16.04
C TYR A 130 -15.84 -19.85 16.34
N ASN A 131 -14.93 -20.60 15.70
CA ASN A 131 -14.93 -22.08 15.69
C ASN A 131 -13.57 -22.74 16.00
N GLY A 132 -12.50 -21.99 16.25
CA GLY A 132 -11.19 -22.49 16.68
C GLY A 132 -10.52 -23.56 15.79
N THR A 133 -10.67 -23.52 14.46
CA THR A 133 -10.26 -24.63 13.56
C THR A 133 -9.66 -24.20 12.20
N VAL A 134 -8.47 -23.58 12.19
CA VAL A 134 -7.58 -23.48 11.00
C VAL A 134 -6.46 -24.52 11.00
N GLN A 135 -6.22 -25.17 12.13
CA GLN A 135 -5.09 -26.08 12.38
C GLN A 135 -4.91 -27.18 11.33
N ARG A 136 -6.00 -27.62 10.68
CA ARG A 136 -5.97 -28.77 9.74
C ARG A 136 -5.45 -28.44 8.34
N ARG A 137 -5.51 -27.19 7.87
CA ARG A 137 -5.15 -26.88 6.48
C ARG A 137 -3.69 -26.48 6.30
N PHE A 138 -3.10 -25.85 7.32
CA PHE A 138 -1.75 -25.29 7.24
C PHE A 138 -0.80 -25.80 8.33
N GLY A 139 -1.26 -26.67 9.23
CA GLY A 139 -0.39 -27.32 10.22
C GLY A 139 0.22 -26.37 11.25
N TYR A 140 -0.47 -25.28 11.60
CA TYR A 140 -0.02 -24.39 12.67
C TYR A 140 -0.35 -25.02 14.04
N ASP A 141 0.68 -25.22 14.85
CA ASP A 141 0.53 -25.61 16.25
C ASP A 141 -0.03 -24.44 17.07
N LYS A 142 -0.90 -24.74 18.05
CA LYS A 142 -1.34 -23.74 19.03
C LYS A 142 -0.13 -23.36 19.87
N GLU A 143 0.44 -22.18 19.64
CA GLU A 143 1.06 -21.48 20.76
C GLU A 143 -0.08 -21.20 21.76
N GLN A 144 0.03 -21.78 22.95
CA GLN A 144 -0.86 -21.52 24.07
C GLN A 144 -0.95 -20.01 24.25
N GLY A 145 -2.14 -19.45 24.05
CA GLY A 145 -2.41 -18.10 24.48
C GLY A 145 -2.29 -18.06 25.99
N ASP A 146 -1.24 -17.42 26.48
CA ASP A 146 -1.29 -16.80 27.80
C ASP A 146 -2.36 -15.72 27.70
N GLY A 147 -3.52 -16.02 28.30
CA GLY A 147 -4.53 -15.03 28.57
C GLY A 147 -3.94 -13.99 29.49
N ASP A 148 -4.10 -12.73 29.10
CA ASP A 148 -4.42 -11.60 29.98
C ASP A 148 -4.49 -10.34 29.11
N TYR A 149 -5.71 -10.00 28.67
CA TYR A 149 -6.18 -8.62 28.46
C TYR A 149 -7.70 -8.58 28.62
#